data_AF-N1ZZ68-F1
#
_entry.id   AF-N1ZZ68-F1
#
_cell.length_a   1.000
_cell.length_b   1.000
_cell.length_c   1.000
_cell.angle_alpha   90.00
_cell.angle_beta   90.00
_cell.angle_gamma   90.00
#
_symmetry.space_group_name_H-M   'P 1'
#
loop_
_entity.id
_entity.type
_entity.pdbx_description
1 polymer ?
#
loop_
_entity_poly.entity_id
_entity_poly.type
_entity_poly.pdbx_seq_one_letter_code
_entity_poly.pdbx_strand_id
1 'polypeptide(L)'
;MFEWKVEEMVLMNNRHDVYTSRGKRKTIIYDCEDSVSREDKIAFVDSKTDGKLSYLLSLIEKFNADKDNLPKKDSMFGGSEVKTTSLKAWIKRNDTKYSQNIIDDWHKYGKYNLLGCERNIQSNTRETYDYYEDLVDEVFHRQLIKCEEEEQKYFHEHDEYSILKKKFEEKQQQYGTTFGVGIVMGSCEICVGDFENYRDITIEELKELLSKYDQLDAFVEKLSKETNIGY
;
A
#
# COMPACT_ATOMS: atom_id res chain seq x y z
N MET A 1 19.54 5.13 -10.95
CA MET A 1 18.19 5.59 -10.55
C MET A 1 17.23 4.44 -10.77
N PHE A 2 16.59 3.98 -9.70
CA PHE A 2 15.53 2.99 -9.80
C PHE A 2 14.28 3.65 -10.39
N GLU A 3 13.76 3.09 -11.47
CA GLU A 3 12.54 3.55 -12.13
C GLU A 3 11.44 2.51 -11.95
N TRP A 4 10.24 2.98 -11.62
CA TRP A 4 9.06 2.13 -11.46
C TRP A 4 7.88 2.79 -12.18
N LYS A 5 7.19 2.00 -12.99
CA LYS A 5 5.97 2.37 -13.71
C LYS A 5 4.90 1.34 -13.44
N VAL A 6 3.71 1.81 -13.10
CA VAL A 6 2.60 0.94 -12.69
C VAL A 6 2.17 0.00 -13.81
N GLU A 7 2.30 0.44 -15.06
CA GLU A 7 1.92 -0.30 -16.27
C GLU A 7 2.84 -1.50 -16.55
N GLU A 8 4.07 -1.46 -16.04
CA GLU A 8 5.05 -2.54 -16.24
C GLU A 8 4.83 -3.70 -15.26
N MET A 9 4.07 -3.49 -14.16
CA MET A 9 3.67 -4.49 -13.17
C MET A 9 4.85 -5.36 -12.66
N VAL A 10 6.03 -4.75 -12.51
CA VAL A 10 7.28 -5.48 -12.26
C VAL A 10 7.28 -6.09 -10.86
N LEU A 11 6.67 -5.44 -9.86
CA LEU A 11 6.70 -5.89 -8.46
C LEU A 11 5.76 -7.08 -8.23
N MET A 12 4.56 -7.07 -8.82
CA MET A 12 3.64 -8.20 -8.77
C MET A 12 4.26 -9.47 -9.39
N ASN A 13 5.05 -9.29 -10.45
CA ASN A 13 5.65 -10.38 -11.23
C ASN A 13 6.98 -10.89 -10.67
N ASN A 14 7.70 -10.08 -9.89
CA ASN A 14 9.06 -10.40 -9.42
C ASN A 14 9.18 -10.23 -7.89
N ARG A 15 8.45 -11.08 -7.17
CA ARG A 15 8.43 -11.13 -5.71
C ARG A 15 8.42 -12.56 -5.20
N HIS A 16 8.97 -12.75 -4.00
CA HIS A 16 8.97 -14.05 -3.32
C HIS A 16 8.34 -13.94 -1.94
N ASP A 17 7.56 -14.94 -1.61
CA ASP A 17 6.92 -15.06 -0.32
C ASP A 17 7.87 -15.70 0.69
N VAL A 18 8.24 -14.96 1.72
CA VAL A 18 9.13 -15.43 2.78
C VAL A 18 8.38 -15.57 4.09
N TYR A 19 8.52 -16.74 4.70
CA TYR A 19 8.01 -17.02 6.04
C TYR A 19 9.07 -16.71 7.07
N THR A 20 8.76 -15.78 7.97
CA THR A 20 9.64 -15.51 9.12
C THR A 20 9.74 -16.75 10.01
N SER A 21 10.90 -16.96 10.64
CA SER A 21 11.25 -18.13 11.48
C SER A 21 10.32 -18.34 12.71
N ARG A 22 9.39 -17.43 12.99
CA ARG A 22 8.30 -17.57 13.96
C ARG A 22 6.96 -18.03 13.35
N GLY A 23 6.94 -18.39 12.07
CA GLY A 23 5.88 -19.16 11.40
C GLY A 23 4.50 -18.49 11.26
N LYS A 24 4.35 -17.19 11.59
CA LYS A 24 3.03 -16.54 11.66
C LYS A 24 2.82 -15.35 10.73
N ARG A 25 3.86 -14.84 10.05
CA ARG A 25 3.71 -13.75 9.07
C ARG A 25 4.46 -14.05 7.80
N LYS A 26 3.68 -14.10 6.71
CA LYS A 26 4.11 -14.02 5.33
C LYS A 26 4.59 -12.60 5.09
N THR A 27 5.84 -12.43 4.67
CA THR A 27 6.35 -11.16 4.17
C THR A 27 6.73 -11.36 2.71
N ILE A 28 6.61 -10.29 1.92
CA ILE A 28 7.03 -10.28 0.53
C ILE A 28 8.47 -9.76 0.50
N ILE A 29 9.31 -10.27 -0.39
CA ILE A 29 10.60 -9.67 -0.72
C ILE A 29 10.63 -9.47 -2.23
N TYR A 30 11.02 -8.27 -2.67
CA TYR A 30 11.14 -7.96 -4.09
C TYR A 30 12.57 -8.17 -4.57
N ASP A 31 12.72 -8.74 -5.77
CA ASP A 31 14.03 -9.08 -6.34
C ASP A 31 14.94 -7.85 -6.53
N CYS A 32 14.35 -6.68 -6.71
CA CYS A 32 15.09 -5.44 -6.90
C CYS A 32 15.77 -4.93 -5.62
N GLU A 33 15.34 -5.36 -4.42
CA GLU A 33 15.79 -4.78 -3.15
C GLU A 33 17.30 -4.89 -2.92
N ASP A 34 17.92 -5.99 -3.37
CA ASP A 34 19.36 -6.22 -3.23
C ASP A 34 20.19 -5.56 -4.36
N SER A 35 19.54 -5.25 -5.49
CA SER A 35 20.22 -4.72 -6.69
C SER A 35 20.32 -3.20 -6.71
N VAL A 36 19.43 -2.51 -6.00
CA VAL A 36 19.35 -1.04 -6.02
C VAL A 36 20.32 -0.45 -4.99
N SER A 37 21.09 0.56 -5.40
CA SER A 37 22.01 1.26 -4.48
C SER A 37 21.26 2.04 -3.41
N ARG A 38 21.91 2.30 -2.27
CA ARG A 38 21.34 3.09 -1.17
C ARG A 38 20.88 4.47 -1.64
N GLU A 39 21.67 5.15 -2.46
CA GLU A 39 21.37 6.47 -2.98
C GLU A 39 20.14 6.45 -3.90
N ASP A 40 20.02 5.42 -4.73
CA ASP A 40 18.86 5.24 -5.60
C ASP A 40 17.60 4.90 -4.79
N LYS A 41 17.70 4.10 -3.72
CA LYS A 41 16.59 3.84 -2.78
C LYS A 41 16.09 5.14 -2.15
N ILE A 42 17.01 6.00 -1.68
CA ILE A 42 16.67 7.30 -1.09
C ILE A 42 15.97 8.19 -2.11
N ALA A 43 16.55 8.35 -3.30
CA ALA A 43 15.99 9.18 -4.36
C ALA A 43 14.60 8.72 -4.78
N PHE A 44 14.39 7.40 -4.91
CA PHE A 44 13.09 6.84 -5.24
C PHE A 44 12.04 7.13 -4.16
N VAL A 45 12.34 6.83 -2.89
CA VAL A 45 11.41 7.08 -1.78
C VAL A 45 11.11 8.57 -1.64
N ASP A 46 12.11 9.43 -1.79
CA ASP A 46 11.94 10.87 -1.72
C ASP A 46 11.01 11.39 -2.82
N SER A 47 11.07 10.81 -4.04
CA SER A 47 10.16 11.17 -5.13
C SER A 47 8.69 10.88 -4.78
N LYS A 48 8.42 9.91 -3.90
CA LYS A 48 7.09 9.51 -3.43
C LYS A 48 6.67 10.15 -2.11
N THR A 49 7.62 10.66 -1.33
CA THR A 49 7.39 11.19 0.02
C THR A 49 7.70 12.66 0.17
N ASP A 50 7.95 13.38 -0.93
CA ASP A 50 8.31 14.81 -0.95
C ASP A 50 9.61 15.11 -0.18
N GLY A 51 10.64 14.28 -0.40
CA GLY A 51 11.96 14.49 0.19
C GLY A 51 12.05 14.25 1.70
N LYS A 52 11.10 13.50 2.27
CA LYS A 52 11.02 13.27 3.72
C LYS A 52 12.08 12.29 4.22
N LEU A 53 12.51 11.31 3.42
CA LEU A 53 13.50 10.33 3.86
C LEU A 53 14.88 10.99 3.97
N SER A 54 15.35 11.69 2.93
CA SER A 54 16.63 12.41 3.00
C SER A 54 16.67 13.43 4.14
N TYR A 55 15.58 14.18 4.33
CA TYR A 55 15.49 15.13 5.41
C TYR A 55 15.51 14.46 6.79
N LEU A 56 14.78 13.35 6.98
CA LEU A 56 14.85 12.57 8.22
C LEU A 56 16.26 12.04 8.50
N LEU A 57 16.96 11.52 7.48
CA LEU A 57 18.35 11.07 7.61
C LEU A 57 19.25 12.24 8.06
N SER A 58 19.08 13.43 7.47
CA SER A 58 19.83 14.62 7.88
C SER A 58 19.55 15.02 9.33
N LEU A 59 18.31 14.85 9.82
CA LEU A 59 17.96 15.09 11.22
C LEU A 59 18.61 14.06 12.15
N ILE A 60 18.65 12.79 11.75
CA ILE A 60 19.31 11.72 12.53
C ILE A 60 20.81 12.00 12.64
N GLU A 61 21.47 12.35 11.54
CA GLU A 61 22.89 12.72 11.53
C GLU A 61 23.16 13.93 12.43
N LYS A 62 22.37 15.00 12.27
CA LYS A 62 22.48 16.20 13.10
C LYS A 62 22.25 15.91 14.58
N PHE A 63 21.24 15.10 14.89
CA PHE A 63 20.95 14.71 16.26
C PHE A 63 22.12 13.93 16.87
N ASN A 64 22.68 12.97 16.14
CA ASN A 64 23.83 12.20 16.62
C ASN A 64 25.05 13.08 16.90
N ALA A 65 25.28 14.12 16.09
CA ALA A 65 26.35 15.08 16.32
C ALA A 65 26.10 15.97 17.56
N ASP A 66 24.85 16.38 17.79
CA ASP A 66 24.49 17.26 18.91
C ASP A 66 24.27 16.49 20.24
N LYS A 67 23.99 15.18 20.17
CA LYS A 67 23.51 14.35 21.28
C LYS A 67 24.39 14.43 22.52
N ASP A 68 25.70 14.51 22.35
CA ASP A 68 26.65 14.56 23.47
C ASP A 68 26.64 15.89 24.23
N ASN A 69 26.22 16.97 23.58
CA ASN A 69 26.12 18.30 24.17
C ASN A 69 24.77 18.56 24.83
N LEU A 70 23.81 17.64 24.67
CA LEU A 70 22.47 17.78 25.23
C LEU A 70 22.40 17.22 26.67
N PRO A 71 21.62 17.84 27.57
CA PRO A 71 21.43 17.33 28.92
C PRO A 71 20.90 15.90 28.89
N LYS A 72 21.65 14.98 29.52
CA LYS A 72 21.31 13.55 29.58
C LYS A 72 20.60 13.21 30.89
N LYS A 73 19.76 12.19 30.85
CA LYS A 73 19.21 11.48 32.01
C LYS A 73 19.85 10.09 32.06
N ASP A 74 20.03 9.58 33.28
CA ASP A 74 20.40 8.19 33.45
C ASP A 74 19.21 7.31 33.07
N SER A 75 19.42 6.38 32.14
CA SER A 75 18.43 5.34 31.85
C SER A 75 18.57 4.20 32.86
N MET A 76 17.43 3.71 33.35
CA MET A 76 17.33 2.52 34.20
C MET A 76 17.95 1.26 33.56
N PHE A 77 18.11 1.26 32.22
CA PHE A 77 18.55 0.11 31.44
C PHE A 77 19.98 0.23 30.89
N GLY A 78 20.79 1.15 31.42
CA GLY A 78 22.20 1.26 31.05
C GLY A 78 22.40 1.97 29.71
N GLY A 79 22.15 3.27 29.70
CA GLY A 79 22.41 4.17 28.57
C GLY A 79 22.11 5.61 28.96
N SER A 80 22.90 6.58 28.49
CA SER A 80 22.57 8.00 28.71
C SER A 80 21.66 8.48 27.57
N GLU A 81 20.41 8.80 27.91
CA GLU A 81 19.41 9.33 26.97
C GLU A 81 19.29 10.85 27.14
N VAL A 82 18.92 11.56 26.08
CA VAL A 82 18.65 13.00 26.19
C VAL A 82 17.38 13.20 27.03
N LYS A 83 17.41 14.17 27.95
CA LYS A 83 16.23 14.54 28.75
C LYS A 83 15.08 14.92 27.83
N THR A 84 13.86 14.48 28.15
CA THR A 84 12.68 14.73 27.34
C THR A 84 12.47 16.21 27.01
N THR A 85 12.66 17.11 27.97
CA THR A 85 12.54 18.57 27.75
C THR A 85 13.57 19.09 26.75
N SER A 86 14.81 18.60 26.83
CA SER A 86 15.89 18.94 25.90
C SER A 86 15.64 18.35 24.51
N LEU A 87 15.16 17.11 24.42
CA LEU A 87 14.80 16.45 23.17
C LEU A 87 13.69 17.21 22.45
N LYS A 88 12.60 17.58 23.14
CA LYS A 88 11.53 18.40 22.57
C LYS A 88 12.05 19.74 22.04
N ALA A 89 12.89 20.42 22.83
CA ALA A 89 13.44 21.71 22.44
C ALA A 89 14.37 21.58 21.23
N TRP A 90 15.12 20.49 21.13
CA TRP A 90 15.96 20.19 19.98
C TRP A 90 15.10 19.92 18.73
N ILE A 91 14.06 19.08 18.83
CA ILE A 91 13.15 18.78 17.71
C ILE A 91 12.52 20.07 17.18
N LYS A 92 11.92 20.90 18.05
CA LYS A 92 11.29 22.18 17.65
C LYS A 92 12.22 23.16 16.93
N ARG A 93 13.53 23.09 17.17
CA ARG A 93 14.52 23.98 16.56
C ARG A 93 15.04 23.44 15.23
N ASN A 94 15.04 22.12 15.05
CA ASN A 94 15.72 21.46 13.94
C ASN A 94 14.75 20.84 12.94
N ASP A 95 13.63 20.30 13.40
CA ASP A 95 12.58 19.76 12.56
C ASP A 95 11.58 20.86 12.18
N THR A 96 11.93 21.65 11.16
CA THR A 96 11.18 22.87 10.78
C THR A 96 10.80 22.93 9.30
N LYS A 97 11.25 21.98 8.48
CA LYS A 97 11.06 22.00 7.02
C LYS A 97 9.59 21.87 6.61
N TYR A 98 8.79 21.10 7.35
CA TYR A 98 7.39 20.82 7.03
C TYR A 98 6.45 21.49 8.03
N SER A 99 5.20 21.75 7.62
CA SER A 99 4.17 22.36 8.48
C SER A 99 3.84 21.52 9.71
N GLN A 100 4.02 20.20 9.60
CA GLN A 100 3.98 19.25 10.69
C GLN A 100 5.34 18.57 10.81
N ASN A 101 5.88 18.56 12.02
CA ASN A 101 7.14 17.88 12.34
C ASN A 101 7.07 16.40 11.93
N ILE A 102 8.15 15.89 11.34
CA ILE A 102 8.31 14.45 11.05
C ILE A 102 8.52 13.68 12.35
N ILE A 103 9.17 14.31 13.32
CA ILE A 103 9.46 13.72 14.63
C ILE A 103 8.47 14.29 15.65
N ASP A 104 7.81 13.39 16.38
CA ASP A 104 6.86 13.71 17.43
C ASP A 104 7.56 14.36 18.63
N ASP A 105 7.15 15.60 18.95
CA ASP A 105 7.60 16.38 20.09
C ASP A 105 6.53 16.54 21.19
N TRP A 106 5.37 15.88 21.03
CA TRP A 106 4.19 16.04 21.86
C TRP A 106 3.78 14.80 22.64
N HIS A 107 3.59 13.64 21.99
CA HIS A 107 3.03 12.45 22.64
C HIS A 107 4.05 11.32 22.81
N LYS A 108 4.67 10.87 21.72
CA LYS A 108 5.69 9.83 21.68
C LYS A 108 7.06 10.46 21.38
N TYR A 109 7.61 11.19 22.36
CA TYR A 109 8.80 12.04 22.18
C TYR A 109 9.96 11.37 21.41
N GLY A 110 10.38 12.03 20.33
CA GLY A 110 11.48 11.57 19.49
C GLY A 110 11.10 10.42 18.56
N LYS A 111 9.86 9.93 18.57
CA LYS A 111 9.41 8.96 17.58
C LYS A 111 9.13 9.64 16.26
N TYR A 112 9.46 8.96 15.18
CA TYR A 112 9.04 9.33 13.84
C TYR A 112 8.36 8.11 13.20
N ASN A 113 7.50 8.36 12.22
CA ASN A 113 6.87 7.32 11.43
C ASN A 113 6.92 7.71 9.96
N LEU A 114 7.67 6.94 9.18
CA LEU A 114 7.74 7.12 7.72
C LEU A 114 7.26 5.83 7.05
N LEU A 115 6.15 5.91 6.31
CA LEU A 115 5.54 4.77 5.62
C LEU A 115 5.22 3.57 6.54
N GLY A 116 4.95 3.83 7.83
CA GLY A 116 4.70 2.78 8.83
C GLY A 116 5.95 2.28 9.55
N CYS A 117 7.15 2.70 9.15
CA CYS A 117 8.39 2.46 9.89
C CYS A 117 8.42 3.40 11.11
N GLU A 118 7.99 2.89 12.27
CA GLU A 118 8.04 3.61 13.55
C GLU A 118 9.39 3.33 14.22
N ARG A 119 10.17 4.38 14.48
CA ARG A 119 11.44 4.30 15.22
C ARG A 119 11.61 5.55 16.09
N ASN A 120 12.62 5.54 16.96
CA ASN A 120 12.96 6.69 17.81
C ASN A 120 14.30 7.31 17.39
N ILE A 121 14.38 8.63 17.28
CA ILE A 121 15.63 9.33 16.92
C ILE A 121 16.78 9.10 17.90
N GLN A 122 16.49 8.78 19.17
CA GLN A 122 17.53 8.57 20.18
C GLN A 122 18.31 7.25 20.02
N SER A 123 17.65 6.21 19.51
CA SER A 123 18.23 4.87 19.33
C SER A 123 18.37 4.49 17.85
N ASN A 124 17.42 4.92 17.02
CA ASN A 124 17.25 4.55 15.62
C ASN A 124 17.24 3.04 15.35
N THR A 125 16.97 2.25 16.40
CA THR A 125 17.00 0.80 16.36
C THR A 125 15.78 0.25 15.65
N ARG A 126 15.98 -0.84 14.92
CA ARG A 126 14.91 -1.65 14.33
C ARG A 126 13.82 -1.97 15.36
N GLU A 127 12.56 -1.77 14.99
CA GLU A 127 11.42 -2.18 15.82
C GLU A 127 10.93 -3.60 15.46
N THR A 128 10.01 -4.15 16.28
CA THR A 128 9.53 -5.55 16.14
C THR A 128 8.91 -5.86 14.78
N TYR A 129 8.38 -4.84 14.10
CA TYR A 129 7.68 -4.97 12.82
C TYR A 129 8.54 -4.63 11.61
N ASP A 130 9.78 -4.20 11.83
CA ASP A 130 10.70 -3.91 10.74
C ASP A 130 11.31 -5.21 10.24
N TYR A 131 11.43 -5.33 8.92
CA TYR A 131 12.10 -6.47 8.28
C TYR A 131 13.61 -6.25 8.21
N TYR A 132 14.04 -5.02 7.90
CA TYR A 132 15.43 -4.63 7.77
C TYR A 132 15.95 -3.85 8.97
N GLU A 133 17.22 -4.06 9.32
CA GLU A 133 17.91 -3.28 10.35
C GLU A 133 18.12 -1.82 9.89
N ASP A 134 18.55 -1.65 8.64
CA ASP A 134 18.79 -0.33 8.07
C ASP A 134 17.47 0.40 7.75
N LEU A 135 17.42 1.70 8.08
CA LEU A 135 16.23 2.52 7.90
C LEU A 135 15.89 2.73 6.41
N VAL A 136 16.89 2.90 5.55
CA VAL A 136 16.66 3.15 4.12
C VAL A 136 16.10 1.91 3.47
N ASP A 137 16.68 0.75 3.76
CA ASP A 137 16.18 -0.53 3.24
C ASP A 137 14.74 -0.81 3.72
N GLU A 138 14.45 -0.57 5.00
CA GLU A 138 13.10 -0.76 5.56
C GLU A 138 12.05 0.18 4.93
N VAL A 139 12.37 1.47 4.79
CA VAL A 139 11.46 2.44 4.20
C VAL A 139 11.28 2.18 2.71
N PHE A 140 12.34 1.79 2.00
CA PHE A 140 12.28 1.42 0.59
C PHE A 140 11.37 0.20 0.39
N HIS A 141 11.56 -0.86 1.17
CA HIS A 141 10.71 -2.06 1.14
C HIS A 141 9.23 -1.73 1.34
N ARG A 142 8.91 -0.90 2.34
CA ARG A 142 7.52 -0.44 2.58
C ARG A 142 6.96 0.40 1.43
N GLN A 143 7.79 1.18 0.76
CA GLN A 143 7.38 1.93 -0.43
C GLN A 143 7.09 0.97 -1.61
N LEU A 144 7.86 -0.10 -1.77
CA LEU A 144 7.59 -1.12 -2.79
C LEU A 144 6.26 -1.84 -2.55
N ILE A 145 5.89 -2.15 -1.30
CA ILE A 145 4.56 -2.69 -0.97
C ILE A 145 3.44 -1.77 -1.47
N LYS A 146 3.55 -0.46 -1.22
CA LYS A 146 2.56 0.50 -1.72
C LYS A 146 2.51 0.57 -3.24
N CYS A 147 3.68 0.51 -3.89
CA CYS A 147 3.76 0.48 -5.34
C CYS A 147 3.11 -0.78 -5.91
N GLU A 148 3.30 -1.95 -5.28
CA GLU A 148 2.60 -3.16 -5.67
C GLU A 148 1.07 -3.03 -5.51
N GLU A 149 0.58 -2.42 -4.42
CA GLU A 149 -0.85 -2.15 -4.27
C GLU A 149 -1.39 -1.29 -5.43
N GLU A 150 -0.60 -0.33 -5.91
CA GLU A 150 -0.91 0.45 -7.12
C GLU A 150 -0.91 -0.41 -8.39
N GLU A 151 0.05 -1.34 -8.55
CA GLU A 151 0.07 -2.30 -9.68
C GLU A 151 -1.16 -3.22 -9.67
N GLN A 152 -1.54 -3.73 -8.50
CA GLN A 152 -2.72 -4.59 -8.34
C GLN A 152 -4.00 -3.83 -8.72
N LYS A 153 -4.12 -2.58 -8.26
CA LYS A 153 -5.24 -1.72 -8.61
C LYS A 153 -5.27 -1.44 -10.12
N TYR A 154 -4.12 -1.10 -10.71
CA TYR A 154 -4.01 -0.87 -12.14
C TYR A 154 -4.41 -2.10 -12.95
N PHE A 155 -3.93 -3.28 -12.55
CA PHE A 155 -4.30 -4.55 -13.15
C PHE A 155 -5.83 -4.75 -13.10
N HIS A 156 -6.47 -4.56 -11.95
CA HIS A 156 -7.93 -4.69 -11.85
C HIS A 156 -8.72 -3.64 -12.66
N GLU A 157 -8.16 -2.46 -12.90
CA GLU A 157 -8.80 -1.42 -13.71
C GLU A 157 -8.63 -1.63 -15.22
N HIS A 158 -7.60 -2.35 -15.67
CA HIS A 158 -7.23 -2.50 -17.08
C HIS A 158 -7.34 -3.92 -17.61
N ASP A 159 -7.39 -4.93 -16.73
CA ASP A 159 -7.57 -6.32 -17.11
C ASP A 159 -9.00 -6.55 -17.65
N GLU A 160 -9.07 -7.17 -18.83
CA GLU A 160 -10.33 -7.39 -19.54
C GLU A 160 -11.31 -8.20 -18.67
N TYR A 161 -10.81 -9.20 -17.95
CA TYR A 161 -11.65 -10.04 -17.11
C TYR A 161 -12.25 -9.26 -15.93
N SER A 162 -11.45 -8.46 -15.23
CA SER A 162 -11.93 -7.59 -14.15
C SER A 162 -12.98 -6.58 -14.62
N ILE A 163 -12.77 -5.94 -15.77
CA ILE A 163 -13.73 -4.98 -16.35
C ILE A 163 -15.06 -5.67 -16.69
N LEU A 164 -15.00 -6.85 -17.32
CA LEU A 164 -16.19 -7.60 -17.70
C LEU A 164 -16.95 -8.10 -16.47
N LYS A 165 -16.26 -8.56 -15.42
CA LYS A 165 -16.87 -8.95 -14.14
C LYS A 165 -17.67 -7.80 -13.54
N LYS A 166 -17.07 -6.61 -13.43
CA LYS A 166 -17.74 -5.43 -12.87
C LYS A 166 -18.98 -5.04 -13.68
N LYS A 167 -18.87 -5.01 -15.03
CA LYS A 167 -20.02 -4.73 -15.91
C LYS A 167 -21.14 -5.77 -15.71
N PHE A 168 -20.78 -7.04 -15.52
CA PHE A 168 -21.75 -8.10 -15.27
C PHE A 168 -22.47 -7.91 -13.93
N GLU A 169 -21.76 -7.59 -12.84
CA GLU A 169 -22.37 -7.33 -11.52
C GLU A 169 -23.37 -6.18 -11.57
N GLU A 170 -23.00 -5.08 -12.21
CA GLU A 170 -23.88 -3.91 -12.38
C GLU A 170 -25.17 -4.29 -13.13
N LYS A 171 -25.05 -5.08 -14.21
CA LYS A 171 -26.21 -5.56 -14.98
C LYS A 171 -27.06 -6.58 -14.22
N GLN A 172 -26.44 -7.49 -13.49
CA GLN A 172 -27.14 -8.44 -12.63
C GLN A 172 -27.91 -7.71 -11.53
N GLN A 173 -27.33 -6.68 -10.92
CA GLN A 173 -27.98 -5.85 -9.92
C GLN A 173 -29.14 -5.04 -10.52
N GLN A 174 -28.97 -4.52 -11.73
CA GLN A 174 -30.01 -3.77 -12.45
C GLN A 174 -31.24 -4.64 -12.79
N TYR A 175 -31.01 -5.86 -13.28
CA TYR A 175 -32.07 -6.70 -13.85
C TYR A 175 -32.51 -7.88 -12.96
N GLY A 176 -31.74 -8.24 -11.95
CA GLY A 176 -32.05 -9.33 -11.03
C GLY A 176 -32.13 -10.72 -11.67
N THR A 177 -31.48 -10.93 -12.83
CA THR A 177 -31.50 -12.20 -13.57
C THR A 177 -30.10 -12.60 -13.98
N THR A 178 -29.82 -13.90 -14.00
CA THR A 178 -28.57 -14.50 -14.52
C THR A 178 -28.87 -15.39 -15.73
N PHE A 179 -30.04 -15.19 -16.37
CA PHE A 179 -30.51 -15.98 -17.51
C PHE A 179 -30.55 -17.50 -17.26
N GLY A 180 -30.79 -17.91 -16.00
CA GLY A 180 -30.85 -19.31 -15.60
C GLY A 180 -29.48 -19.95 -15.34
N VAL A 181 -28.38 -19.20 -15.44
CA VAL A 181 -27.06 -19.67 -15.03
C VAL A 181 -26.96 -19.62 -13.51
N GLY A 182 -26.53 -20.73 -12.90
CA GLY A 182 -26.24 -20.80 -11.47
C GLY A 182 -25.00 -19.97 -11.17
N ILE A 183 -25.22 -18.72 -10.75
CA ILE A 183 -24.15 -17.79 -10.40
C ILE A 183 -24.25 -17.49 -8.91
N VAL A 184 -23.14 -17.70 -8.22
CA VAL A 184 -22.96 -17.32 -6.82
C VAL A 184 -22.12 -16.04 -6.82
N MET A 185 -22.68 -14.98 -6.22
CA MET A 185 -22.00 -13.70 -6.02
C MET A 185 -21.72 -13.52 -4.53
N GLY A 186 -20.44 -13.49 -4.18
CA GLY A 186 -19.96 -13.23 -2.82
C GLY A 186 -19.29 -11.86 -2.69
N SER A 187 -18.73 -11.55 -1.52
CA SER A 187 -18.05 -10.27 -1.27
C SER A 187 -16.78 -10.04 -2.10
N CYS A 188 -16.25 -11.09 -2.74
CA CYS A 188 -15.01 -10.99 -3.52
C CYS A 188 -15.02 -11.73 -4.87
N GLU A 189 -16.01 -12.58 -5.18
CA GLU A 189 -15.95 -13.47 -6.35
C GLU A 189 -17.32 -13.74 -6.98
N ILE A 190 -17.31 -13.79 -8.33
CA ILE A 190 -18.42 -14.24 -9.19
C ILE A 190 -18.05 -15.61 -9.70
N CYS A 191 -18.79 -16.62 -9.28
CA CYS A 191 -18.51 -18.01 -9.60
C CYS A 191 -19.71 -18.67 -10.27
N VAL A 192 -19.43 -19.61 -11.17
CA VAL A 192 -20.44 -20.49 -11.78
C VAL A 192 -20.54 -21.75 -10.92
N GLY A 193 -21.76 -22.10 -10.49
CA GLY A 193 -22.03 -23.30 -9.71
C GLY A 193 -22.95 -23.05 -8.53
N ASP A 194 -22.79 -23.84 -7.48
CA ASP A 194 -23.48 -23.72 -6.21
C ASP A 194 -22.49 -23.44 -5.06
N PHE A 195 -22.97 -23.37 -3.82
CA PHE A 195 -22.12 -23.09 -2.66
C PHE A 195 -21.12 -24.21 -2.33
N GLU A 196 -21.30 -25.43 -2.85
CA GLU A 196 -20.46 -26.59 -2.57
C GLU A 196 -19.51 -26.92 -3.73
N ASN A 197 -19.92 -26.62 -4.96
CA ASN A 197 -19.21 -26.86 -6.20
C ASN A 197 -19.28 -25.62 -7.09
N TYR A 198 -18.24 -24.78 -7.03
CA TYR A 198 -18.12 -23.59 -7.84
C TYR A 198 -16.79 -23.57 -8.60
N ARG A 199 -16.78 -22.82 -9.69
CA ARG A 199 -15.56 -22.43 -10.42
C ARG A 199 -15.64 -20.97 -10.82
N ASP A 200 -14.49 -20.40 -11.15
CA ASP A 200 -14.45 -19.10 -11.79
C ASP A 200 -15.24 -19.12 -13.12
N ILE A 201 -16.02 -18.07 -13.32
CA ILE A 201 -16.60 -17.77 -14.63
C ILE A 201 -15.47 -17.43 -15.61
N THR A 202 -15.56 -17.88 -16.86
CA THR A 202 -14.53 -17.53 -17.87
C THR A 202 -14.82 -16.17 -18.53
N ILE A 203 -13.83 -15.63 -19.23
CA ILE A 203 -13.99 -14.39 -20.03
C ILE A 203 -15.08 -14.57 -21.11
N GLU A 204 -15.11 -15.72 -21.79
CA GLU A 204 -16.06 -16.02 -22.85
C GLU A 204 -17.50 -16.08 -22.30
N GLU A 205 -17.69 -16.72 -21.14
CA GLU A 205 -18.99 -16.80 -20.48
C GLU A 205 -19.48 -15.42 -20.02
N LEU A 206 -18.59 -14.58 -19.48
CA LEU A 206 -18.90 -13.19 -19.16
C LEU A 206 -19.32 -12.41 -20.40
N LYS A 207 -18.59 -12.53 -21.52
CA LYS A 207 -18.92 -11.87 -22.79
C LYS A 207 -20.29 -12.33 -23.30
N GLU A 208 -20.58 -13.62 -23.22
CA GLU A 208 -21.89 -14.16 -23.63
C GLU A 208 -23.03 -13.59 -22.77
N LEU A 209 -22.90 -13.62 -21.45
CA LEU A 209 -23.92 -13.09 -20.53
C LEU A 209 -24.13 -11.58 -20.71
N LEU A 210 -23.05 -10.82 -20.88
CA LEU A 210 -23.12 -9.40 -21.16
C LEU A 210 -23.84 -9.11 -22.48
N SER A 211 -23.61 -9.92 -23.53
CA SER A 211 -24.35 -9.79 -24.78
C SER A 211 -25.86 -10.03 -24.61
N LYS A 212 -26.27 -10.91 -23.67
CA LYS A 212 -27.69 -11.10 -23.33
C LYS A 212 -28.26 -9.90 -22.58
N TYR A 213 -27.50 -9.26 -21.69
CA TYR A 213 -27.92 -8.00 -21.09
C TYR A 213 -28.05 -6.87 -22.11
N ASP A 214 -27.12 -6.74 -23.06
CA ASP A 214 -27.21 -5.72 -24.11
C ASP A 214 -28.49 -5.92 -24.96
N GLN A 215 -28.91 -7.18 -25.21
CA GLN A 215 -30.20 -7.48 -25.85
C GLN A 215 -31.40 -7.09 -24.98
N LEU A 216 -31.30 -7.29 -23.66
CA LEU A 216 -32.34 -6.91 -22.70
C LEU A 216 -32.47 -5.38 -22.58
N ASP A 217 -31.35 -4.65 -22.53
CA ASP A 217 -31.33 -3.18 -22.57
C ASP A 217 -32.06 -2.66 -23.81
N ALA A 218 -31.72 -3.19 -25.00
CA ALA A 218 -32.35 -2.78 -26.25
C ALA A 218 -33.85 -3.08 -26.28
N PHE A 219 -34.27 -4.22 -25.70
CA PHE A 219 -35.67 -4.58 -25.57
C PHE A 219 -36.42 -3.62 -24.63
N VAL A 220 -35.84 -3.30 -23.47
CA VAL A 220 -36.41 -2.34 -22.52
C VAL A 220 -36.52 -0.95 -23.15
N GLU A 221 -35.48 -0.47 -23.82
CA GLU A 221 -35.50 0.84 -24.48
C GLU A 221 -36.59 0.93 -25.55
N LYS A 222 -36.74 -0.13 -26.37
CA LYS A 222 -37.81 -0.23 -27.36
C LYS A 222 -39.19 -0.13 -26.71
N LEU A 223 -39.45 -0.90 -25.65
CA LEU A 223 -40.72 -0.86 -24.92
C LEU A 223 -40.97 0.51 -24.30
N SER A 224 -39.97 1.15 -23.70
CA SER A 224 -40.11 2.49 -23.10
C SER A 224 -40.49 3.54 -24.14
N LYS A 225 -39.91 3.49 -25.35
CA LYS A 225 -40.28 4.39 -26.46
C LYS A 225 -41.70 4.15 -26.95
N GLU A 226 -42.13 2.89 -27.04
CA GLU A 226 -43.48 2.52 -27.48
C GLU A 226 -44.56 2.88 -26.45
N THR A 227 -44.24 2.78 -25.16
CA THR A 227 -45.21 3.00 -24.08
C THR A 227 -45.39 4.47 -23.70
N ASN A 228 -44.50 5.37 -24.11
CA ASN A 228 -44.59 6.83 -23.88
C ASN A 228 -45.01 7.22 -22.46
N ILE A 229 -44.64 6.39 -21.46
CA ILE A 229 -44.87 6.69 -20.05
C ILE A 229 -43.77 7.65 -19.65
N GLY A 230 -44.07 8.95 -19.76
CA GLY A 230 -43.27 9.98 -19.12
C GLY A 230 -43.38 9.83 -17.61
N TYR A 231 -42.23 9.82 -16.93
CA TYR A 231 -42.18 10.08 -15.48
C TYR A 231 -42.40 11.57 -15.22
#